data_AF-A0A537XXS4-F1
#
_entry.id   AF-A0A537XXS4-F1
#
_cell.length_a   1.000
_cell.length_b   1.000
_cell.length_c   1.000
_cell.angle_alpha   90.00
_cell.angle_beta   90.00
_cell.angle_gamma   90.00
#
_symmetry.space_group_name_H-M   'P 1'
#
loop_
_entity.id
_entity.type
_entity.pdbx_description
1 polymer ?
#
loop_
_entity_poly.entity_id
_entity_poly.type
_entity_poly.pdbx_seq_one_letter_code
_entity_poly.pdbx_strand_id
1 'polypeptide(L)' 'MSFGPEWFVVLGVIVLLFGAKKLPELARSLGRSTSEFKKGIKEGSTDTDEAGASPKADAAPEARTEDPSL' A
#
# COMPACT_ATOMS: atom_id res chain seq x y z
N MET A 1 28.01 6.51 10.69
CA MET A 1 26.87 6.24 11.59
C MET A 1 26.35 4.86 11.26
N SER A 2 26.77 3.85 12.02
CA SER A 2 26.28 2.47 11.81
C SER A 2 24.83 2.41 12.27
N PHE A 3 23.92 2.32 11.32
CA PHE A 3 22.56 1.84 11.58
C PHE A 3 22.68 0.35 11.91
N GLY A 4 22.90 0.06 13.20
CA GLY A 4 23.17 -1.27 13.74
C GLY A 4 21.92 -1.97 14.29
N PRO A 5 22.10 -3.11 14.98
CA PRO A 5 21.04 -3.90 15.61
C PRO A 5 20.12 -3.11 16.54
N GLU A 6 20.56 -1.95 17.05
CA GLU A 6 19.74 -1.07 17.89
C GLU A 6 18.38 -0.72 17.27
N TRP A 7 18.31 -0.53 15.95
CA TRP A 7 17.04 -0.22 15.28
C TRP A 7 16.03 -1.38 15.35
N PHE A 8 16.52 -2.62 15.32
CA PHE A 8 15.67 -3.81 15.47
C PHE A 8 15.15 -3.96 16.90
N VAL A 9 15.95 -3.57 17.90
CA VAL A 9 15.52 -3.57 19.31
C VAL A 9 14.41 -2.54 19.52
N VAL A 10 14.56 -1.32 18.99
CA VAL A 10 13.53 -0.28 19.07
C VAL A 10 12.25 -0.72 18.38
N LEU A 11 12.35 -1.27 17.16
CA LEU A 11 11.20 -1.83 16.44
C LEU A 11 10.52 -2.94 17.25
N GLY A 12 11.31 -3.83 17.87
CA GLY A 12 10.83 -4.90 18.74
C GLY A 12 10.02 -4.37 19.93
N VAL A 13 10.51 -3.33 20.61
CA VAL A 13 9.79 -2.69 21.74
C VAL A 13 8.46 -2.08 21.29
N ILE A 14 8.44 -1.37 20.15
CA ILE A 14 7.21 -0.79 19.60
C ILE A 14 6.21 -1.90 19.27
N VAL A 15 6.65 -3.00 18.65
CA VAL A 15 5.81 -4.16 18.36
C VAL A 15 5.32 -4.83 19.65
N LEU A 16 6.10 -4.83 20.73
CA LEU A 16 5.69 -5.40 22.02
C LEU A 16 4.58 -4.55 22.69
N LEU A 17 4.68 -3.22 22.61
CA LEU A 17 3.72 -2.29 23.22
C LEU A 17 2.40 -2.23 22.43
N PHE A 18 2.49 -2.13 21.10
CA PHE A 18 1.31 -2.01 20.24
C PHE A 18 0.77 -3.37 19.78
N GLY A 19 1.61 -4.40 19.74
CA GLY A 19 1.29 -5.71 19.22
C GLY A 19 1.56 -5.84 17.71
N ALA A 20 2.01 -7.02 17.28
CA ALA A 20 2.33 -7.32 15.88
C ALA A 20 1.15 -7.18 14.91
N LYS A 21 -0.10 -7.25 15.40
CA LYS A 21 -1.31 -7.04 14.60
C LYS A 21 -1.66 -5.56 14.40
N LYS A 22 -1.26 -4.67 15.32
CA LYS A 22 -1.68 -3.25 15.28
C LYS A 22 -0.83 -2.39 14.37
N LEU A 23 0.49 -2.63 14.27
CA LEU A 23 1.33 -1.93 13.29
C LEU A 23 0.81 -2.06 11.84
N PRO A 24 0.53 -3.27 11.31
CA PRO A 24 0.05 -3.41 9.93
C PRO A 24 -1.38 -2.92 9.74
N GLU A 25 -2.21 -2.96 10.79
CA GLU A 25 -3.57 -2.42 10.78
C GLU A 25 -3.55 -0.88 10.67
N LEU A 26 -2.73 -0.23 11.50
CA LEU A 26 -2.49 1.21 11.45
C LEU A 26 -1.90 1.63 10.09
N ALA A 27 -0.85 0.94 9.62
CA ALA A 27 -0.24 1.23 8.32
C ALA A 27 -1.23 1.08 7.16
N ARG A 28 -2.12 0.07 7.19
CA ARG A 28 -3.18 -0.08 6.17
C ARG A 28 -4.19 1.06 6.23
N SER A 29 -4.63 1.47 7.42
CA SER A 29 -5.60 2.57 7.58
C SER A 29 -5.01 3.93 7.14
N LEU A 30 -3.77 4.23 7.56
CA LEU A 30 -3.01 5.40 7.14
C LEU A 30 -2.72 5.37 5.63
N GLY A 31 -2.35 4.21 5.09
CA GLY A 31 -2.08 4.02 3.67
C GLY A 31 -3.31 4.26 2.81
N ARG A 32 -4.49 3.77 3.23
CA ARG A 32 -5.77 4.07 2.57
C ARG A 32 -6.07 5.57 2.59
N SER A 33 -5.98 6.22 3.75
CA SER A 33 -6.21 7.66 3.86
C SER A 33 -5.24 8.47 3.00
N THR A 34 -3.96 8.09 2.99
CA THR A 34 -2.93 8.76 2.21
C THR A 34 -3.11 8.51 0.71
N SER A 35 -3.54 7.32 0.32
CA SER A 35 -3.84 6.98 -1.08
C SER A 35 -5.00 7.80 -1.63
N GLU A 36 -6.12 7.89 -0.90
CA GLU A 36 -7.27 8.70 -1.31
C GLU A 36 -6.92 10.20 -1.31
N PHE A 37 -6.15 10.67 -0.33
CA PHE A 37 -5.66 12.04 -0.29
C PHE A 37 -4.75 12.37 -1.49
N LYS A 38 -3.80 11.47 -1.82
CA LYS A 38 -2.90 11.60 -2.97
C LYS A 38 -3.70 11.60 -4.28
N LYS A 39 -4.72 10.75 -4.40
CA LYS A 39 -5.65 10.71 -5.54
C LYS A 39 -6.40 12.03 -5.70
N GLY A 40 -7.00 12.56 -4.63
CA GLY A 40 -7.73 13.82 -4.67
C GLY A 40 -6.82 15.01 -5.02
N ILE A 41 -5.59 15.05 -4.51
CA ILE A 41 -4.61 16.07 -4.91
C ILE A 41 -4.21 15.90 -6.38
N LYS A 42 -3.96 14.67 -6.84
CA LYS A 42 -3.59 14.41 -8.23
C LYS A 42 -4.72 14.82 -9.18
N GLU A 43 -5.97 14.47 -8.87
CA GLU A 43 -7.15 14.83 -9.63
C GLU A 43 -7.35 16.35 -9.66
N GLY A 44 -7.28 17.03 -8.50
CA GLY A 44 -7.36 18.49 -8.43
C GLY A 44 -6.19 19.23 -9.08
N SER A 45 -5.03 18.59 -9.24
CA SER A 45 -3.88 19.15 -9.96
C SER A 45 -3.92 18.82 -11.46
N THR A 46 -4.53 17.69 -11.84
CA THR A 46 -4.74 17.24 -13.23
C THR A 46 -5.88 17.99 -13.93
N ASP A 47 -6.79 18.62 -13.20
CA ASP A 47 -7.81 19.51 -13.80
C ASP A 47 -7.20 20.75 -14.50
N THR A 48 -5.89 21.02 -14.28
CA THR A 48 -5.12 22.04 -15.03
C THR A 48 -4.27 21.45 -16.16
N ASP A 49 -4.04 20.12 -16.22
CA ASP A 49 -3.15 19.47 -17.19
C ASP A 49 -3.62 18.02 -17.47
N GLU A 50 -4.37 17.86 -18.56
CA GLU A 50 -4.81 16.65 -19.27
C GLU A 50 -4.41 15.25 -18.73
N ALA A 51 -5.44 14.41 -18.53
CA ALA A 51 -5.49 12.99 -18.91
C ALA A 51 -4.17 12.16 -18.84
N GLY A 52 -3.82 11.61 -17.67
CA GLY A 52 -2.61 10.77 -17.58
C GLY A 52 -2.50 9.85 -16.37
N ALA A 53 -2.61 8.55 -16.64
CA ALA A 53 -2.17 7.41 -15.83
C ALA A 53 -3.00 7.08 -14.58
N SER A 54 -3.89 6.09 -14.77
CA SER A 54 -4.31 5.12 -13.76
C SER A 54 -3.48 3.85 -13.96
N PRO A 55 -2.49 3.52 -13.12
CA PRO A 55 -1.85 2.22 -13.15
C PRO A 55 -2.73 1.20 -12.41
N LYS A 56 -3.06 0.17 -13.17
CA LYS A 56 -3.52 -1.18 -12.81
C LYS A 56 -2.83 -1.77 -11.56
N ALA A 57 -3.48 -2.84 -11.07
CA ALA A 57 -3.02 -3.91 -10.15
C ALA A 57 -3.53 -3.71 -8.70
N ASP A 58 -4.27 -4.61 -8.04
CA ASP A 58 -4.36 -6.07 -8.16
C ASP A 58 -5.68 -6.61 -7.57
N ALA A 59 -6.35 -7.49 -8.31
CA ALA A 59 -7.14 -8.59 -7.75
C ALA A 59 -7.06 -9.78 -8.75
N ALA A 60 -6.04 -10.61 -8.53
CA ALA A 60 -5.88 -12.03 -8.87
C ALA A 60 -6.09 -12.51 -10.33
N PRO A 61 -5.05 -13.06 -10.98
CA PRO A 61 -5.24 -14.02 -12.06
C PRO A 61 -5.46 -15.41 -11.45
N GLU A 62 -6.72 -15.86 -11.36
CA GLU A 62 -7.01 -17.28 -11.17
C GLU A 62 -8.01 -17.78 -12.21
N ALA A 63 -7.46 -18.58 -13.14
CA ALA A 63 -8.04 -19.79 -13.69
C ALA A 63 -9.51 -19.74 -14.18
N ARG A 64 -9.71 -19.19 -15.38
CA ARG A 64 -10.68 -19.79 -16.31
C ARG A 64 -9.88 -20.53 -17.37
N THR A 65 -9.71 -21.82 -17.16
CA THR A 65 -9.35 -22.77 -18.21
C THR A 65 -10.33 -22.58 -19.37
N GLU A 66 -9.83 -21.94 -20.40
CA GLU A 66 -10.30 -22.08 -21.76
C GLU A 66 -10.02 -23.55 -22.13
N ASP A 67 -11.06 -24.38 -22.20
CA ASP A 67 -11.02 -25.65 -22.93
C ASP A 67 -11.73 -25.42 -24.27
N PRO A 68 -11.01 -24.98 -25.32
CA PRO A 68 -11.47 -25.07 -26.69
C PRO A 68 -11.04 -26.43 -27.25
N SER A 69 -11.78 -27.50 -26.93
CA SER A 69 -11.61 -28.80 -27.58
C SER A 69 -12.87 -29.14 -28.39
N LEU A 70 -12.90 -28.68 -29.64
CA LEU A 70 -13.61 -29.32 -30.74
C LEU A 70 -12.60 -30.14 -31.55
#